data_AF-A0A952KFW8-F1
#
_entry.id   AF-A0A952KFW8-F1
#
_cell.length_a   1.000
_cell.length_b   1.000
_cell.length_c   1.000
_cell.angle_alpha   90.00
_cell.angle_beta   90.00
_cell.angle_gamma   90.00
#
_symmetry.space_group_name_H-M   'P 1'
#
loop_
_entity.id
_entity.type
_entity.pdbx_description
1 polymer ?
#
loop_
_entity_poly.entity_id
_entity_poly.type
_entity_poly.pdbx_seq_one_letter_code
_entity_poly.pdbx_strand_id
1 'polypeptide(L)'
;MRIPYILALAAFLTGAFFVAIYWPGLQGGFFFDDGPSILFAQGVRLEKLSLESIHQAFVSGGAGPSGRPVAQFSFALNYYFSGFDPFFFKATNLAIHLACGFLVFSLALRFLTAAIPPAKQDNALIASGFVAASWLLQPIQLLAVLHVVQRMASLSAFFLLAALLLHMRGRQQGGRTGAMWMALAWVVLWPLSFLSKETGALFPLFVLAWEAILRRAASGGLDRFARGFVALVGLILIAGAVYVLLGRSQWLWAGYDLRPFSLLERLMTEGRILWFYLGLMVAPRIDAFGLYHDDIAISTGLFSPWTTLPAMLGLGGLVWLTWRLRKSAPLAAFGIAWFLIGHALESTVLPLELAHEHRNYLPLLGVLLVAGCALARSLEDRRYRPVGIALAGTALVYSSFVTGLRANQFGEDLRRTQVEAQHHPASAQARHEAGIALSNLLDSATPNSRIYTLARAHYEAASGVNPEFKMSLLGLIQLDCKATKALNQAAFDELSRRLRQTRFAPGDRSVLYSLKLMAIDGTACVSRPEVDSLFASAIANPGVSPYVQAFLHSWHADYLWLHERDLPAARSALGQSLALNPGNPSNRLKWAQLVLISGEREQALRLLRELQGENLSADERQTLNELLAAK
;
A
#
# COMPACT_ATOMS: atom_id res chain seq x y z
N MET A 1 43.89 -0.94 -14.48
CA MET A 1 43.75 -1.00 -13.01
C MET A 1 43.02 0.19 -12.36
N ARG A 2 42.93 1.40 -12.95
CA ARG A 2 42.27 2.57 -12.28
C ARG A 2 40.73 2.64 -12.41
N ILE A 3 40.16 2.09 -13.47
CA ILE A 3 38.72 2.10 -13.76
C ILE A 3 37.85 1.46 -12.65
N PRO A 4 38.18 0.28 -12.07
CA PRO A 4 37.34 -0.30 -11.02
C PRO A 4 37.29 0.56 -9.75
N TYR A 5 38.38 1.23 -9.38
CA TYR A 5 38.42 2.12 -8.22
C TYR A 5 37.57 3.38 -8.43
N ILE A 6 37.59 3.97 -9.64
CA ILE A 6 36.77 5.14 -9.97
C ILE A 6 35.28 4.79 -9.93
N LEU A 7 34.90 3.62 -10.47
CA LEU A 7 33.52 3.15 -10.44
C LEU A 7 33.05 2.84 -9.02
N ALA A 8 33.90 2.21 -8.20
CA ALA A 8 33.61 1.95 -6.79
C ALA A 8 33.43 3.27 -6.01
N LEU A 9 34.31 4.25 -6.23
CA LEU A 9 34.20 5.57 -5.61
C LEU A 9 32.94 6.31 -6.04
N ALA A 10 32.61 6.31 -7.34
CA ALA A 10 31.39 6.93 -7.84
C ALA A 10 30.15 6.27 -7.23
N ALA A 11 30.09 4.94 -7.19
CA ALA A 11 29.01 4.21 -6.56
C ALA A 11 28.88 4.53 -5.06
N PHE A 12 30.00 4.63 -4.35
CA PHE A 12 30.03 5.02 -2.94
C PHE A 12 29.49 6.45 -2.73
N LEU A 13 29.99 7.42 -3.49
CA LEU A 13 29.55 8.82 -3.39
C LEU A 13 28.07 8.99 -3.74
N THR A 14 27.58 8.30 -4.78
CA THR A 14 26.15 8.28 -5.12
C THR A 14 25.32 7.64 -4.01
N GLY A 15 25.79 6.54 -3.43
CA GLY A 15 25.14 5.89 -2.28
C GLY A 15 25.07 6.81 -1.05
N ALA A 16 26.17 7.50 -0.72
CA ALA A 16 26.22 8.44 0.39
C ALA A 16 25.30 9.65 0.17
N PHE A 17 25.30 10.23 -1.04
CA PHE A 17 24.39 11.32 -1.41
C PHE A 17 22.93 10.89 -1.31
N PHE A 18 22.60 9.71 -1.83
CA PHE A 18 21.27 9.13 -1.74
C PHE A 18 20.82 8.96 -0.29
N VAL A 19 21.66 8.39 0.59
CA VAL A 19 21.34 8.25 2.01
C VAL A 19 21.09 9.62 2.65
N ALA A 20 21.92 10.63 2.32
CA ALA A 20 21.76 11.99 2.84
C ALA A 20 20.43 12.63 2.44
N ILE A 21 19.95 12.40 1.20
CA ILE A 21 18.66 12.92 0.72
C ILE A 21 17.48 12.34 1.52
N TYR A 22 17.50 11.05 1.85
CA TYR A 22 16.42 10.39 2.60
C TYR A 22 16.55 10.55 4.12
N TRP A 23 17.72 10.93 4.63
CA TRP A 23 18.05 10.97 6.06
C TRP A 23 17.02 11.69 6.92
N PRO A 24 16.51 12.89 6.56
CA PRO A 24 15.52 13.58 7.38
C PRO A 24 14.23 12.77 7.59
N GLY A 25 13.85 11.98 6.59
CA GLY A 25 12.61 11.18 6.61
C GLY A 25 12.66 9.97 7.53
N LEU A 26 13.86 9.55 7.94
CA LEU A 26 14.02 8.42 8.87
C LEU A 26 13.51 8.75 10.27
N GLN A 27 13.40 10.03 10.63
CA GLN A 27 12.98 10.47 11.97
C GLN A 27 11.45 10.45 12.17
N GLY A 28 10.65 10.39 11.09
CA GLY A 28 9.20 10.40 11.22
C GLY A 28 8.64 9.12 11.84
N GLY A 29 7.40 9.17 12.32
CA GLY A 29 6.72 8.02 12.92
C GLY A 29 6.25 6.95 11.93
N PHE A 30 5.60 5.91 12.47
CA PHE A 30 4.74 5.01 11.70
C PHE A 30 3.43 5.72 11.34
N PHE A 31 2.89 5.45 10.16
CA PHE A 31 1.63 6.07 9.74
C PHE A 31 0.78 5.13 8.89
N PHE A 32 -0.52 5.45 8.81
CA PHE A 32 -1.47 4.75 7.94
C PHE A 32 -1.46 3.22 8.14
N ASP A 33 -1.15 2.46 7.10
CA ASP A 33 -1.20 1.00 7.07
C ASP A 33 -0.10 0.34 7.93
N ASP A 34 0.89 1.10 8.42
CA ASP A 34 1.91 0.60 9.36
C ASP A 34 1.27 0.07 10.65
N GLY A 35 0.22 0.75 11.15
CA GLY A 35 -0.49 0.34 12.36
C GLY A 35 -1.05 -1.09 12.27
N PRO A 36 -2.06 -1.34 11.43
CA PRO A 36 -2.68 -2.65 11.30
C PRO A 36 -1.73 -3.73 10.75
N SER A 37 -0.79 -3.38 9.87
CA SER A 37 0.07 -4.37 9.22
C SER A 37 1.32 -4.75 10.01
N ILE A 38 1.71 -3.93 11.00
CA ILE A 38 2.97 -4.09 11.74
C ILE A 38 2.74 -3.98 13.25
N LEU A 39 2.22 -2.85 13.73
CA LEU A 39 2.15 -2.57 15.18
C LEU A 39 1.11 -3.44 15.91
N PHE A 40 -0.01 -3.73 15.23
CA PHE A 40 -1.12 -4.52 15.77
C PHE A 40 -1.04 -6.00 15.38
N ALA A 41 -0.14 -6.37 14.45
CA ALA A 41 0.08 -7.74 14.04
C ALA A 41 0.93 -8.49 15.08
N GLN A 42 0.30 -9.33 15.91
CA GLN A 42 0.96 -10.00 17.05
C GLN A 42 2.22 -10.78 16.65
N GLY A 43 2.22 -11.49 15.51
CA GLY A 43 3.38 -12.26 15.07
C GLY A 43 4.59 -11.43 14.61
N VAL A 44 4.46 -10.11 14.50
CA VAL A 44 5.61 -9.21 14.28
C VAL A 44 6.42 -9.01 15.57
N ARG A 45 5.81 -9.20 16.76
CA ARG A 45 6.49 -9.09 18.05
C ARG A 45 7.32 -10.33 18.36
N LEU A 46 8.38 -10.52 17.58
CA LEU A 46 9.29 -11.66 17.67
C LEU A 46 10.31 -11.46 18.81
N GLU A 47 10.11 -12.16 19.92
CA GLU A 47 11.03 -12.10 21.08
C GLU A 47 12.14 -13.16 21.05
N LYS A 48 11.89 -14.30 20.39
CA LYS A 48 12.82 -15.44 20.32
C LYS A 48 12.87 -16.01 18.90
N LEU A 49 14.06 -16.44 18.47
CA LEU A 49 14.25 -17.15 17.20
C LEU A 49 13.98 -18.64 17.39
N SER A 50 12.70 -19.01 17.44
CA SER A 50 12.23 -20.41 17.47
C SER A 50 11.42 -20.74 16.21
N LEU A 51 11.30 -22.02 15.87
CA LEU A 51 10.47 -22.46 14.73
C LEU A 51 9.02 -21.99 14.86
N GLU A 52 8.47 -22.02 16.08
CA GLU A 52 7.11 -21.56 16.36
C GLU A 52 6.97 -20.06 16.14
N SER A 53 7.89 -19.26 16.66
CA SER A 53 7.85 -17.80 16.52
C SER A 53 8.07 -17.35 15.06
N ILE A 54 8.89 -18.09 14.30
CA ILE A 54 9.04 -17.88 12.86
C ILE A 54 7.72 -18.21 12.15
N HIS A 55 7.10 -19.35 12.45
CA HIS A 55 5.82 -19.72 11.85
C HIS A 55 4.74 -18.65 12.13
N GLN A 56 4.65 -18.17 13.38
CA GLN A 56 3.74 -17.09 13.77
C GLN A 56 3.96 -15.80 12.96
N ALA A 57 5.21 -15.40 12.74
CA ALA A 57 5.54 -14.25 11.90
C ALA A 57 5.15 -14.44 10.43
N PHE A 58 5.20 -15.66 9.90
CA PHE A 58 4.78 -15.95 8.53
C PHE A 58 3.26 -15.88 8.37
N VAL A 59 2.49 -16.29 9.38
CA VAL A 59 1.02 -16.32 9.30
C VAL A 59 0.33 -15.08 9.88
N SER A 60 1.10 -14.11 10.41
CA SER A 60 0.54 -12.91 11.06
C SER A 60 -0.02 -11.86 10.13
N GLY A 61 0.25 -11.95 8.83
CA GLY A 61 -0.17 -10.93 7.88
C GLY A 61 -1.64 -11.07 7.50
N GLY A 62 -2.41 -10.01 7.76
CA GLY A 62 -3.78 -9.84 7.26
C GLY A 62 -3.88 -9.05 5.95
N ALA A 63 -2.75 -8.58 5.40
CA ALA A 63 -2.72 -7.71 4.23
C ALA A 63 -2.72 -8.52 2.92
N GLY A 64 -3.77 -8.35 2.11
CA GLY A 64 -3.92 -9.04 0.84
C GLY A 64 -4.22 -10.54 0.98
N PRO A 65 -4.51 -11.24 -0.13
CA PRO A 65 -4.90 -12.66 -0.10
C PRO A 65 -3.75 -13.60 0.29
N SER A 66 -2.50 -13.16 0.14
CA SER A 66 -1.32 -13.99 0.45
C SER A 66 -0.87 -13.91 1.91
N GLY A 67 -1.31 -12.88 2.66
CA GLY A 67 -0.75 -12.53 3.97
C GLY A 67 0.69 -12.01 3.93
N ARG A 68 1.34 -11.99 2.75
CA ARG A 68 2.70 -11.44 2.52
C ARG A 68 3.75 -11.93 3.52
N PRO A 69 3.93 -13.25 3.69
CA PRO A 69 4.72 -13.85 4.76
C PRO A 69 6.19 -13.40 4.76
N VAL A 70 6.81 -13.21 3.59
CA VAL A 70 8.22 -12.80 3.51
C VAL A 70 8.41 -11.37 4.06
N ALA A 71 7.45 -10.48 3.78
CA ALA A 71 7.49 -9.13 4.30
C ALA A 71 7.20 -9.11 5.80
N GLN A 72 6.20 -9.86 6.27
CA GLN A 72 5.87 -10.00 7.69
C GLN A 72 7.06 -10.52 8.49
N PHE A 73 7.70 -11.59 8.01
CA PHE A 73 8.91 -12.10 8.62
C PHE A 73 10.04 -11.05 8.66
N SER A 74 10.20 -10.25 7.60
CA SER A 74 11.21 -9.17 7.59
C SER A 74 10.92 -8.08 8.62
N PHE A 75 9.65 -7.77 8.91
CA PHE A 75 9.28 -6.84 9.99
C PHE A 75 9.55 -7.46 11.35
N ALA A 76 9.20 -8.72 11.54
CA ALA A 76 9.44 -9.47 12.77
C ALA A 76 10.93 -9.54 13.10
N LEU A 77 11.78 -9.82 12.10
CA LEU A 77 13.23 -9.81 12.26
C LEU A 77 13.76 -8.41 12.61
N ASN A 78 13.18 -7.36 12.04
CA ASN A 78 13.57 -5.99 12.39
C ASN A 78 13.17 -5.64 13.83
N TYR A 79 11.97 -6.02 14.25
CA TYR A 79 11.51 -5.86 15.64
C TYR A 79 12.44 -6.58 16.62
N TYR A 80 12.87 -7.80 16.30
CA TYR A 80 13.79 -8.57 17.14
C TYR A 80 15.10 -7.81 17.45
N PHE A 81 15.62 -7.02 16.50
CA PHE A 81 16.87 -6.27 16.70
C PHE A 81 16.70 -4.85 17.26
N SER A 82 15.56 -4.19 17.04
CA SER A 82 15.41 -2.76 17.36
C SER A 82 14.13 -2.40 18.10
N GLY A 83 13.25 -3.36 18.43
CA GLY A 83 11.89 -3.07 18.86
C GLY A 83 11.11 -2.28 17.81
N PHE A 84 9.98 -1.67 18.17
CA PHE A 84 9.19 -0.79 17.27
C PHE A 84 9.77 0.63 17.18
N ASP A 85 11.06 0.75 16.89
CA ASP A 85 11.67 2.04 16.57
C ASP A 85 11.53 2.31 15.05
N PRO A 86 10.76 3.35 14.64
CA PRO A 86 10.51 3.64 13.23
C PRO A 86 11.78 3.98 12.45
N PHE A 87 12.81 4.53 13.11
CA PHE A 87 14.06 4.90 12.45
C PHE A 87 14.73 3.67 11.83
N PHE A 88 14.89 2.59 12.60
CA PHE A 88 15.53 1.37 12.13
C PHE A 88 14.71 0.63 11.07
N PHE A 89 13.38 0.73 11.14
CA PHE A 89 12.49 0.18 10.13
C PHE A 89 12.63 0.90 8.78
N LYS A 90 12.65 2.24 8.80
CA LYS A 90 12.87 3.06 7.59
C LYS A 90 14.30 2.94 7.06
N ALA A 91 15.30 2.83 7.95
CA ALA A 91 16.70 2.60 7.55
C ALA A 91 16.86 1.26 6.81
N THR A 92 16.17 0.22 7.26
CA THR A 92 16.13 -1.08 6.56
C THR A 92 15.48 -0.96 5.18
N ASN A 93 14.37 -0.22 5.06
CA ASN A 93 13.76 0.06 3.76
C ASN A 93 14.70 0.82 2.83
N LEU A 94 15.41 1.81 3.35
CA LEU A 94 16.40 2.60 2.61
C LEU A 94 17.55 1.71 2.09
N ALA A 95 18.02 0.78 2.90
CA ALA A 95 19.03 -0.20 2.50
C ALA A 95 18.51 -1.14 1.39
N ILE A 96 17.28 -1.62 1.50
CA ILE A 96 16.63 -2.43 0.45
C ILE A 96 16.46 -1.62 -0.85
N HIS A 97 16.09 -0.33 -0.74
CA HIS A 97 15.97 0.56 -1.89
C HIS A 97 17.31 0.77 -2.59
N LEU A 98 18.40 0.99 -1.84
CA LEU A 98 19.75 1.06 -2.38
C LEU A 98 20.17 -0.24 -3.07
N ALA A 99 19.86 -1.40 -2.46
CA ALA A 99 20.12 -2.71 -3.05
C ALA A 99 19.36 -2.90 -4.38
N CYS A 100 18.10 -2.46 -4.44
CA CYS A 100 17.34 -2.41 -5.70
C CYS A 100 18.01 -1.51 -6.74
N GLY A 101 18.57 -0.35 -6.33
CA GLY A 101 19.31 0.56 -7.21
C GLY A 101 20.48 -0.13 -7.94
N PHE A 102 21.23 -1.01 -7.26
CA PHE A 102 22.28 -1.81 -7.90
C PHE A 102 21.74 -2.83 -8.91
N LEU A 103 20.60 -3.44 -8.62
CA LEU A 103 19.93 -4.36 -9.56
C LEU A 103 19.37 -3.60 -10.77
N VAL A 104 18.79 -2.42 -10.55
CA VAL A 104 18.32 -1.51 -11.60
C VAL A 104 19.48 -1.09 -12.50
N PHE A 105 20.60 -0.66 -11.93
CA PHE A 105 21.82 -0.35 -12.68
C PHE A 105 22.27 -1.54 -13.54
N SER A 106 22.33 -2.73 -12.94
CA SER A 106 22.75 -3.96 -13.62
C SER A 106 21.85 -4.34 -14.79
N LEU A 107 20.53 -4.19 -14.63
CA LEU A 107 19.54 -4.43 -15.69
C LEU A 107 19.62 -3.36 -16.77
N ALA A 108 19.64 -2.08 -16.40
CA ALA A 108 19.77 -0.97 -17.33
C ALA A 108 21.03 -1.11 -18.19
N LEU A 109 22.15 -1.49 -17.57
CA LEU A 109 23.40 -1.74 -18.28
C LEU A 109 23.26 -2.87 -19.29
N ARG A 110 22.64 -3.99 -18.92
CA ARG A 110 22.39 -5.11 -19.85
C ARG A 110 21.45 -4.73 -21.00
N PHE A 111 20.42 -3.94 -20.74
CA PHE A 111 19.46 -3.53 -21.76
C PHE A 111 20.04 -2.49 -22.72
N LEU A 112 20.76 -1.51 -22.20
CA LEU A 112 21.38 -0.44 -22.99
C LEU A 112 22.59 -0.96 -23.77
N THR A 113 23.44 -1.80 -23.19
CA THR A 113 24.58 -2.40 -23.93
C THR A 113 24.11 -3.30 -25.07
N ALA A 114 22.98 -4.00 -24.92
CA ALA A 114 22.40 -4.78 -26.01
C ALA A 114 21.82 -3.93 -27.15
N ALA A 115 21.50 -2.66 -26.89
CA ALA A 115 20.92 -1.73 -27.87
C ALA A 115 21.97 -0.80 -28.52
N ILE A 116 23.19 -0.74 -27.98
CA ILE A 116 24.24 0.21 -28.39
C ILE A 116 25.45 -0.54 -28.97
N PRO A 117 26.09 -0.05 -30.05
CA PRO A 117 27.26 -0.70 -30.63
C PRO A 117 28.44 -0.83 -29.63
N PRO A 118 29.26 -1.89 -29.73
CA PRO A 118 30.39 -2.14 -28.80
C PRO A 118 31.37 -0.97 -28.66
N ALA A 119 31.59 -0.21 -29.74
CA ALA A 119 32.50 0.94 -29.75
C ALA A 119 32.04 2.12 -28.87
N LYS A 120 30.82 2.08 -28.31
CA LYS A 120 30.21 3.17 -27.53
C LYS A 120 29.69 2.72 -26.16
N GLN A 121 30.26 1.64 -25.60
CA GLN A 121 29.81 1.09 -24.31
C GLN A 121 29.94 2.07 -23.13
N ASP A 122 30.85 3.05 -23.19
CA ASP A 122 30.96 4.11 -22.17
C ASP A 122 29.67 4.93 -22.06
N ASN A 123 28.98 5.19 -23.18
CA ASN A 123 27.70 5.89 -23.18
C ASN A 123 26.59 5.05 -22.53
N ALA A 124 26.62 3.73 -22.74
CA ALA A 124 25.70 2.81 -22.08
C ALA A 124 25.90 2.80 -20.56
N LEU A 125 27.15 2.87 -20.11
CA LEU A 125 27.49 2.96 -18.68
C LEU A 125 26.97 4.25 -18.05
N ILE A 126 27.23 5.41 -18.66
CA ILE A 126 26.72 6.72 -18.20
C ILE A 126 25.19 6.71 -18.15
N ALA A 127 24.53 6.25 -19.22
CA ALA A 127 23.09 6.18 -19.28
C ALA A 127 22.48 5.23 -18.25
N SER A 128 23.14 4.11 -17.95
CA SER A 128 22.69 3.16 -16.92
C SER A 128 22.86 3.74 -15.52
N GLY A 129 23.96 4.47 -15.29
CA GLY A 129 24.17 5.23 -14.06
C GLY A 129 23.10 6.29 -13.86
N PHE A 130 22.74 7.03 -14.92
CA PHE A 130 21.63 7.97 -14.92
C PHE A 130 20.30 7.27 -14.56
N VAL A 131 19.96 6.15 -15.22
CA VAL A 131 18.73 5.39 -14.93
C VAL A 131 18.66 4.98 -13.46
N ALA A 132 19.74 4.43 -12.91
CA ALA A 132 19.77 3.98 -11.52
C ALA A 132 19.70 5.15 -10.53
N ALA A 133 20.46 6.23 -10.76
CA ALA A 133 20.44 7.41 -9.91
C ALA A 133 19.07 8.10 -9.95
N SER A 134 18.49 8.29 -11.13
CA SER A 134 17.13 8.82 -11.28
C SER A 134 16.11 7.92 -10.61
N TRP A 135 16.24 6.59 -10.69
CA TRP A 135 15.31 5.67 -10.03
C TRP A 135 15.40 5.75 -8.50
N LEU A 136 16.59 5.88 -7.93
CA LEU A 136 16.79 6.04 -6.48
C LEU A 136 16.31 7.40 -5.96
N LEU A 137 16.48 8.45 -6.75
CA LEU A 137 16.23 9.83 -6.35
C LEU A 137 14.87 10.35 -6.83
N GLN A 138 14.04 9.52 -7.46
CA GLN A 138 12.75 9.96 -7.98
C GLN A 138 11.74 10.20 -6.85
N PRO A 139 11.06 11.36 -6.81
CA PRO A 139 10.14 11.68 -5.72
C PRO A 139 9.03 10.66 -5.53
N ILE A 140 8.47 10.08 -6.60
CA ILE A 140 7.39 9.08 -6.52
C ILE A 140 7.77 7.80 -5.75
N GLN A 141 9.07 7.54 -5.56
CA GLN A 141 9.56 6.36 -4.84
C GLN A 141 9.54 6.51 -3.33
N LEU A 142 9.36 7.73 -2.82
CA LEU A 142 9.50 8.02 -1.40
C LEU A 142 8.62 7.16 -0.51
N LEU A 143 7.36 6.92 -0.90
CA LEU A 143 6.46 6.09 -0.09
C LEU A 143 6.92 4.63 -0.04
N ALA A 144 7.61 4.09 -1.05
CA ALA A 144 8.14 2.73 -0.96
C ALA A 144 9.33 2.61 0.03
N VAL A 145 9.89 3.74 0.45
CA VAL A 145 11.02 3.82 1.38
C VAL A 145 10.55 4.21 2.78
N LEU A 146 9.84 5.34 2.90
CA LEU A 146 9.51 5.95 4.20
C LEU A 146 8.16 5.50 4.79
N HIS A 147 7.26 4.90 4.00
CA HIS A 147 6.08 4.21 4.53
C HIS A 147 6.49 2.76 4.83
N VAL A 148 6.60 2.42 6.11
CA VAL A 148 7.37 1.23 6.52
C VAL A 148 6.81 -0.05 5.91
N VAL A 149 5.49 -0.21 5.92
CA VAL A 149 4.76 -1.36 5.38
C VAL A 149 5.03 -1.57 3.89
N GLN A 150 5.38 -0.51 3.14
CA GLN A 150 5.72 -0.62 1.72
C GLN A 150 7.10 -1.25 1.49
N ARG A 151 7.80 -1.72 2.54
CA ARG A 151 8.84 -2.75 2.44
C ARG A 151 8.38 -3.96 1.62
N MET A 152 7.08 -4.30 1.70
CA MET A 152 6.45 -5.32 0.86
C MET A 152 6.72 -5.07 -0.63
N ALA A 153 6.55 -3.82 -1.09
CA ALA A 153 6.76 -3.44 -2.48
C ALA A 153 8.26 -3.46 -2.85
N SER A 154 9.13 -2.95 -1.98
CA SER A 154 10.57 -2.89 -2.25
C SER A 154 11.25 -4.28 -2.22
N LEU A 155 10.87 -5.17 -1.28
CA LEU A 155 11.33 -6.57 -1.28
C LEU A 155 10.82 -7.36 -2.49
N SER A 156 9.54 -7.20 -2.83
CA SER A 156 8.96 -7.85 -4.01
C SER A 156 9.72 -7.45 -5.28
N ALA A 157 10.03 -6.17 -5.44
CA ALA A 157 10.83 -5.66 -6.54
C ALA A 157 12.29 -6.13 -6.49
N PHE A 158 12.94 -6.17 -5.31
CA PHE A 158 14.30 -6.69 -5.15
C PHE A 158 14.41 -8.12 -5.71
N PHE A 159 13.55 -9.01 -5.23
CA PHE A 159 13.55 -10.41 -5.66
C PHE A 159 13.17 -10.56 -7.14
N LEU A 160 12.21 -9.77 -7.64
CA LEU A 160 11.81 -9.80 -9.05
C LEU A 160 12.94 -9.35 -9.99
N LEU A 161 13.62 -8.23 -9.68
CA LEU A 161 14.73 -7.71 -10.47
C LEU A 161 15.91 -8.69 -10.46
N ALA A 162 16.22 -9.29 -9.30
CA ALA A 162 17.24 -10.33 -9.17
C ALA A 162 16.87 -11.59 -9.98
N ALA A 163 15.62 -12.06 -9.89
CA ALA A 163 15.13 -13.18 -10.68
C ALA A 163 15.25 -12.91 -12.18
N LEU A 164 14.95 -11.69 -12.63
CA LEU A 164 15.06 -11.33 -14.05
C LEU A 164 16.51 -11.33 -14.53
N LEU A 165 17.45 -10.80 -13.74
CA LEU A 165 18.88 -10.88 -14.04
C LEU A 165 19.38 -12.31 -14.16
N LEU A 166 18.98 -13.19 -13.23
CA LEU A 166 19.35 -14.60 -13.27
C LEU A 166 18.70 -15.35 -14.42
N HIS A 167 17.43 -15.05 -14.75
CA HIS A 167 16.77 -15.57 -15.93
C HIS A 167 17.57 -15.21 -17.19
N MET A 168 17.90 -13.92 -17.37
CA MET A 168 18.68 -13.46 -18.52
C MET A 168 20.05 -14.15 -18.59
N ARG A 169 20.74 -14.29 -17.45
CA ARG A 169 22.03 -14.98 -17.36
C ARG A 169 21.91 -16.46 -17.74
N GLY A 170 20.89 -17.15 -17.25
CA GLY A 170 20.64 -18.54 -17.56
C GLY A 170 20.39 -18.76 -19.06
N ARG A 171 19.63 -17.84 -19.66
CA ARG A 171 19.33 -17.83 -21.09
C ARG A 171 20.51 -17.43 -21.99
N GLN A 172 21.55 -16.82 -21.44
CA GLN A 172 22.81 -16.50 -22.14
C GLN A 172 23.81 -17.65 -22.06
N GLN A 173 23.93 -18.31 -20.90
CA GLN A 173 24.91 -19.39 -20.71
C GLN A 173 24.48 -20.72 -21.36
N GLY A 174 23.19 -21.07 -21.31
CA GLY A 174 22.70 -22.37 -21.78
C GLY A 174 23.24 -23.56 -20.95
N GLY A 175 22.94 -24.78 -21.41
CA GLY A 175 23.39 -26.01 -20.74
C GLY A 175 22.93 -26.16 -19.28
N ARG A 176 23.69 -26.93 -18.48
CA ARG A 176 23.39 -27.18 -17.06
C ARG A 176 23.47 -25.91 -16.21
N THR A 177 24.51 -25.11 -16.39
CA THR A 177 24.68 -23.86 -15.63
C THR A 177 23.58 -22.85 -15.94
N GLY A 178 23.15 -22.77 -17.20
CA GLY A 178 22.00 -21.97 -17.60
C GLY A 178 20.70 -22.42 -16.92
N ALA A 179 20.46 -23.73 -16.88
CA ALA A 179 19.32 -24.30 -16.17
C ALA A 179 19.35 -24.03 -14.66
N MET A 180 20.52 -24.06 -14.01
CA MET A 180 20.67 -23.71 -12.60
C MET A 180 20.28 -22.26 -12.31
N TRP A 181 20.73 -21.30 -13.13
CA TRP A 181 20.34 -19.90 -12.96
C TRP A 181 18.84 -19.68 -13.18
N MET A 182 18.26 -20.37 -14.16
CA MET A 182 16.82 -20.34 -14.38
C MET A 182 16.05 -20.96 -13.21
N ALA A 183 16.51 -22.08 -12.65
CA ALA A 183 15.90 -22.69 -11.47
C ALA A 183 15.95 -21.75 -10.26
N LEU A 184 17.10 -21.11 -10.00
CA LEU A 184 17.22 -20.12 -8.92
C LEU A 184 16.27 -18.93 -9.13
N ALA A 185 16.13 -18.44 -10.36
CA ALA A 185 15.19 -17.37 -10.69
C ALA A 185 13.72 -17.77 -10.45
N TRP A 186 13.29 -18.90 -11.00
CA TRP A 186 11.89 -19.31 -11.06
C TRP A 186 11.40 -20.05 -9.80
N VAL A 187 12.26 -20.80 -9.12
CA VAL A 187 11.88 -21.67 -7.99
C VAL A 187 12.16 -21.02 -6.64
N VAL A 188 13.10 -20.08 -6.57
CA VAL A 188 13.48 -19.42 -5.31
C VAL A 188 13.10 -17.95 -5.32
N LEU A 189 13.69 -17.14 -6.21
CA LEU A 189 13.53 -15.69 -6.14
C LEU A 189 12.12 -15.23 -6.54
N TRP A 190 11.51 -15.81 -7.58
CA TRP A 190 10.15 -15.42 -7.97
C TRP A 190 9.11 -15.72 -6.86
N PRO A 191 9.08 -16.90 -6.22
CA PRO A 191 8.23 -17.12 -5.07
C PRO A 191 8.47 -16.14 -3.93
N LEU A 192 9.73 -15.81 -3.60
CA LEU A 192 10.03 -14.80 -2.57
C LEU A 192 9.50 -13.41 -2.94
N SER A 193 9.53 -13.05 -4.23
CA SER A 193 8.92 -11.81 -4.74
C SER A 193 7.40 -11.80 -4.53
N PHE A 194 6.71 -12.86 -4.96
CA PHE A 194 5.26 -12.99 -4.83
C PHE A 194 4.81 -13.02 -3.37
N LEU A 195 5.54 -13.73 -2.51
CA LEU A 195 5.27 -13.84 -1.08
C LEU A 195 5.67 -12.59 -0.28
N SER A 196 6.40 -11.63 -0.89
CA SER A 196 6.61 -10.30 -0.32
C SER A 196 5.46 -9.36 -0.64
N LYS A 197 4.94 -9.42 -1.87
CA LYS A 197 3.76 -8.69 -2.36
C LYS A 197 3.21 -9.35 -3.63
N GLU A 198 1.90 -9.34 -3.79
CA GLU A 198 1.20 -9.96 -4.93
C GLU A 198 1.69 -9.47 -6.31
N THR A 199 2.25 -8.26 -6.39
CA THR A 199 2.88 -7.71 -7.62
C THR A 199 4.02 -8.58 -8.16
N GLY A 200 4.62 -9.45 -7.33
CA GLY A 200 5.59 -10.45 -7.78
C GLY A 200 5.01 -11.45 -8.80
N ALA A 201 3.69 -11.60 -8.86
CA ALA A 201 3.00 -12.39 -9.90
C ALA A 201 3.23 -11.87 -11.32
N LEU A 202 3.70 -10.62 -11.48
CA LEU A 202 3.98 -10.01 -12.78
C LEU A 202 5.33 -10.46 -13.38
N PHE A 203 6.19 -11.16 -12.63
CA PHE A 203 7.49 -11.63 -13.12
C PHE A 203 7.42 -12.38 -14.48
N PRO A 204 6.49 -13.32 -14.73
CA PRO A 204 6.37 -13.98 -16.03
C PRO A 204 6.08 -13.01 -17.18
N LEU A 205 5.34 -11.93 -16.94
CA LEU A 205 5.06 -10.91 -17.96
C LEU A 205 6.29 -10.07 -18.27
N PHE A 206 7.12 -9.74 -17.29
CA PHE A 206 8.40 -9.07 -17.53
C PHE A 206 9.38 -9.96 -18.31
N VAL A 207 9.44 -11.26 -18.00
CA VAL A 207 10.20 -12.24 -18.78
C VAL A 207 9.67 -12.31 -20.21
N LEU A 208 8.35 -12.34 -20.38
CA LEU A 208 7.70 -12.38 -21.70
C LEU A 208 8.07 -11.14 -22.52
N ALA A 209 7.99 -9.94 -21.94
CA ALA A 209 8.38 -8.71 -22.61
C ALA A 209 9.85 -8.73 -23.05
N TRP A 210 10.74 -9.25 -22.20
CA TRP A 210 12.16 -9.35 -22.53
C TRP A 210 12.42 -10.34 -23.68
N GLU A 211 11.85 -11.54 -23.61
CA GLU A 211 11.95 -12.56 -24.66
C GLU A 211 11.33 -12.08 -25.98
N ALA A 212 10.14 -11.49 -25.93
CA ALA A 212 9.35 -11.14 -27.11
C ALA A 212 9.79 -9.85 -27.82
N ILE A 213 10.43 -8.93 -27.11
CA ILE A 213 10.86 -7.63 -27.63
C ILE A 213 12.38 -7.60 -27.77
N LEU A 214 13.13 -7.61 -26.66
CA LEU A 214 14.58 -7.37 -26.67
C LEU A 214 15.36 -8.56 -27.22
N ARG A 215 15.15 -9.77 -26.66
CA ARG A 215 15.86 -10.97 -27.11
C ARG A 215 15.49 -11.32 -28.54
N ARG A 216 14.20 -11.20 -28.91
CA ARG A 216 13.74 -11.37 -30.29
C ARG A 216 14.47 -10.44 -31.25
N ALA A 217 14.61 -9.16 -30.92
CA ALA A 217 15.32 -8.21 -31.76
C ALA A 217 16.80 -8.59 -31.92
N ALA A 218 17.46 -9.03 -30.83
CA ALA A 218 18.85 -9.45 -30.86
C ALA A 218 19.10 -10.77 -31.61
N SER A 219 18.14 -11.70 -31.58
CA SER A 219 18.28 -13.05 -32.19
C SER A 219 17.60 -13.20 -33.55
N GLY A 220 16.93 -12.15 -34.05
CA GLY A 220 16.18 -12.17 -35.32
C GLY A 220 14.83 -12.90 -35.28
N GLY A 221 14.45 -13.51 -34.16
CA GLY A 221 13.21 -14.29 -34.05
C GLY A 221 12.92 -14.80 -32.64
N LEU A 222 11.81 -15.53 -32.47
CA LEU A 222 11.52 -16.22 -31.21
C LEU A 222 12.06 -17.65 -31.29
N ASP A 223 12.91 -18.04 -30.35
CA ASP A 223 13.39 -19.43 -30.25
C ASP A 223 12.30 -20.37 -29.67
N ARG A 224 12.62 -21.68 -29.57
CA ARG A 224 11.65 -22.69 -29.10
C ARG A 224 11.15 -22.41 -27.68
N PHE A 225 12.04 -21.96 -26.79
CA PHE A 225 11.68 -21.63 -25.41
C PHE A 225 10.73 -20.43 -25.39
N ALA A 226 11.09 -19.35 -26.08
CA ALA A 226 10.28 -18.13 -26.12
C ALA A 226 8.88 -18.39 -26.72
N ARG A 227 8.77 -19.21 -27.78
CA ARG A 227 7.47 -19.59 -28.36
C ARG A 227 6.61 -20.40 -27.38
N GLY A 228 7.19 -21.39 -26.72
CA GLY A 228 6.48 -22.18 -25.69
C GLY A 228 6.04 -21.30 -24.52
N PHE A 229 6.89 -20.37 -24.10
CA PHE A 229 6.58 -19.45 -23.00
C PHE A 229 5.48 -18.44 -23.37
N VAL A 230 5.50 -17.87 -24.58
CA VAL A 230 4.41 -17.04 -25.11
C VAL A 230 3.08 -17.81 -25.11
N ALA A 231 3.09 -19.06 -25.58
CA ALA A 231 1.90 -19.90 -25.61
C ALA A 231 1.38 -20.20 -24.19
N LEU A 232 2.28 -20.52 -23.25
CA LEU A 232 1.93 -20.78 -21.85
C LEU A 232 1.30 -19.55 -21.18
N VAL A 233 1.95 -18.38 -21.29
CA VAL A 233 1.41 -17.13 -20.72
C VAL A 233 0.07 -16.78 -21.38
N GLY A 234 -0.03 -16.92 -22.70
CA GLY A 234 -1.29 -16.72 -23.43
C GLY A 234 -2.41 -17.64 -22.92
N LEU A 235 -2.12 -18.92 -22.70
CA LEU A 235 -3.06 -19.89 -22.16
C LEU A 235 -3.51 -19.52 -20.73
N ILE A 236 -2.58 -19.10 -19.86
CA ILE A 236 -2.92 -18.66 -18.49
C ILE A 236 -3.82 -17.42 -18.52
N LEU A 237 -3.54 -16.44 -19.38
CA LEU A 237 -4.37 -15.25 -19.52
C LEU A 237 -5.77 -15.60 -20.05
N ILE A 238 -5.87 -16.50 -21.03
CA ILE A 238 -7.15 -16.99 -21.54
C ILE A 238 -7.91 -17.74 -20.44
N ALA A 239 -7.24 -18.62 -19.69
CA ALA A 239 -7.86 -19.34 -18.58
C ALA A 239 -8.38 -18.39 -17.49
N GLY A 240 -7.62 -17.34 -17.15
CA GLY A 240 -8.06 -16.28 -16.24
C GLY A 240 -9.27 -15.51 -16.77
N ALA A 241 -9.28 -15.17 -18.06
CA ALA A 241 -10.43 -14.52 -18.70
C ALA A 241 -11.67 -15.42 -18.66
N VAL A 242 -11.52 -16.72 -19.00
CA VAL A 242 -12.60 -17.71 -18.92
C VAL A 242 -13.11 -17.87 -17.48
N TYR A 243 -12.21 -17.91 -16.49
CA TYR A 243 -12.59 -17.97 -15.07
C TYR A 243 -13.50 -16.81 -14.66
N VAL A 244 -13.17 -15.58 -15.11
CA VAL A 244 -13.99 -14.38 -14.86
C VAL A 244 -15.33 -14.47 -15.61
N LEU A 245 -15.31 -14.86 -16.89
CA LEU A 245 -16.53 -14.97 -17.73
C LEU A 245 -17.50 -16.05 -17.24
N LEU A 246 -17.01 -17.12 -16.60
CA LEU A 246 -17.83 -18.17 -15.99
C LEU A 246 -18.46 -17.77 -14.64
N GLY A 247 -18.36 -16.49 -14.23
CA GLY A 247 -18.99 -15.98 -13.00
C GLY A 247 -18.36 -16.49 -11.71
N ARG A 248 -17.18 -17.15 -11.77
CA ARG A 248 -16.45 -17.65 -10.58
C ARG A 248 -15.69 -16.55 -9.83
N SER A 249 -15.78 -15.31 -10.29
CA SER A 249 -15.17 -14.12 -9.68
C SER A 249 -16.11 -13.35 -8.74
N GLN A 250 -17.04 -14.03 -8.04
CA GLN A 250 -17.97 -13.36 -7.09
C GLN A 250 -17.25 -12.53 -6.01
N TRP A 251 -16.08 -12.99 -5.57
CA TRP A 251 -15.21 -12.27 -4.64
C TRP A 251 -14.76 -10.90 -5.17
N LEU A 252 -14.65 -10.74 -6.50
CA LEU A 252 -14.28 -9.48 -7.12
C LEU A 252 -15.40 -8.45 -6.96
N TRP A 253 -16.66 -8.88 -7.19
CA TRP A 253 -17.85 -8.05 -7.06
C TRP A 253 -18.12 -7.65 -5.61
N ALA A 254 -17.99 -8.59 -4.68
CA ALA A 254 -18.16 -8.33 -3.24
C ALA A 254 -17.19 -7.26 -2.71
N GLY A 255 -16.00 -7.14 -3.30
CA GLY A 255 -15.06 -6.08 -2.94
C GLY A 255 -15.50 -4.68 -3.40
N TYR A 256 -16.30 -4.56 -4.46
CA TYR A 256 -16.82 -3.28 -4.94
C TYR A 256 -18.01 -2.76 -4.13
N ASP A 257 -18.75 -3.63 -3.43
CA ASP A 257 -19.83 -3.20 -2.53
C ASP A 257 -19.32 -2.29 -1.40
N LEU A 258 -18.04 -2.42 -1.06
CA LEU A 258 -17.32 -1.62 -0.07
C LEU A 258 -16.64 -0.37 -0.66
N ARG A 259 -16.76 -0.12 -1.96
CA ARG A 259 -16.08 0.99 -2.65
C ARG A 259 -17.06 2.07 -3.07
N PRO A 260 -16.58 3.33 -3.18
CA PRO A 260 -17.44 4.42 -3.64
C PRO A 260 -17.70 4.40 -5.15
N PHE A 261 -17.05 3.49 -5.88
CA PHE A 261 -17.08 3.34 -7.33
C PHE A 261 -17.30 1.87 -7.72
N SER A 262 -17.83 1.66 -8.91
CA SER A 262 -17.97 0.37 -9.58
C SER A 262 -16.68 -0.05 -10.30
N LEU A 263 -16.66 -1.30 -10.80
CA LEU A 263 -15.58 -1.82 -11.63
C LEU A 263 -15.32 -0.96 -12.88
N LEU A 264 -16.38 -0.57 -13.59
CA LEU A 264 -16.24 0.20 -14.84
C LEU A 264 -15.71 1.61 -14.56
N GLU A 265 -16.25 2.26 -13.52
CA GLU A 265 -15.76 3.56 -13.06
C GLU A 265 -14.30 3.48 -12.65
N ARG A 266 -13.89 2.42 -11.94
CA ARG A 266 -12.48 2.18 -11.63
C ARG A 266 -11.64 2.08 -12.90
N LEU A 267 -11.99 1.22 -13.86
CA LEU A 267 -11.18 1.03 -15.08
C LEU A 267 -11.03 2.32 -15.89
N MET A 268 -12.11 3.11 -16.00
CA MET A 268 -12.06 4.42 -16.66
C MET A 268 -11.19 5.42 -15.88
N THR A 269 -11.29 5.43 -14.55
CA THR A 269 -10.51 6.32 -13.68
C THR A 269 -9.03 5.93 -13.68
N GLU A 270 -8.70 4.64 -13.58
CA GLU A 270 -7.35 4.10 -13.72
C GLU A 270 -6.71 4.50 -15.04
N GLY A 271 -7.53 4.59 -16.11
CA GLY A 271 -7.14 5.16 -17.38
C GLY A 271 -6.44 6.51 -17.25
N ARG A 272 -7.03 7.42 -16.47
CA ARG A 272 -6.46 8.75 -16.16
C ARG A 272 -5.35 8.69 -15.11
N ILE A 273 -5.44 7.79 -14.13
CA ILE A 273 -4.43 7.65 -13.06
C ILE A 273 -3.08 7.24 -13.63
N LEU A 274 -3.03 6.39 -14.66
CA LEU A 274 -1.76 6.06 -15.31
C LEU A 274 -1.09 7.30 -15.95
N TRP A 275 -1.86 8.23 -16.49
CA TRP A 275 -1.33 9.51 -16.97
C TRP A 275 -0.92 10.44 -15.84
N PHE A 276 -1.68 10.44 -14.74
CA PHE A 276 -1.28 11.14 -13.51
C PHE A 276 0.07 10.65 -12.99
N TYR A 277 0.28 9.33 -12.90
CA TYR A 277 1.56 8.74 -12.54
C TYR A 277 2.67 9.11 -13.53
N LEU A 278 2.43 9.04 -14.84
CA LEU A 278 3.42 9.50 -15.83
C LEU A 278 3.77 10.98 -15.64
N GLY A 279 2.79 11.82 -15.30
CA GLY A 279 3.00 13.20 -14.91
C GLY A 279 3.95 13.34 -13.73
N LEU A 280 3.70 12.59 -12.64
CA LEU A 280 4.57 12.57 -11.46
C LEU A 280 5.99 12.04 -11.75
N MET A 281 6.14 11.14 -12.73
CA MET A 281 7.45 10.61 -13.13
C MET A 281 8.24 11.60 -14.00
N VAL A 282 7.60 12.28 -14.94
CA VAL A 282 8.28 13.14 -15.91
C VAL A 282 8.47 14.57 -15.37
N ALA A 283 7.49 15.07 -14.61
CA ALA A 283 7.48 16.40 -14.02
C ALA A 283 7.00 16.31 -12.55
N PRO A 284 7.87 15.91 -11.62
CA PRO A 284 7.49 15.67 -10.22
C PRO A 284 7.16 16.98 -9.49
N ARG A 285 5.90 17.42 -9.56
CA ARG A 285 5.40 18.59 -8.84
C ARG A 285 5.11 18.23 -7.38
N ILE A 286 5.68 18.97 -6.44
CA ILE A 286 5.59 18.67 -5.01
C ILE A 286 4.14 18.69 -4.47
N ASP A 287 3.30 19.56 -5.01
CA ASP A 287 1.88 19.73 -4.66
C ASP A 287 0.98 18.60 -5.17
N ALA A 288 1.47 17.79 -6.11
CA ALA A 288 0.71 16.66 -6.65
C ALA A 288 1.01 15.34 -5.93
N PHE A 289 1.97 15.34 -5.00
CA PHE A 289 2.30 14.18 -4.18
C PHE A 289 1.59 14.23 -2.82
N GLY A 290 1.17 13.07 -2.35
CA GLY A 290 0.44 12.90 -1.09
C GLY A 290 0.26 11.42 -0.73
N LEU A 291 -0.05 11.15 0.54
CA LEU A 291 -0.44 9.81 0.96
C LEU A 291 -1.83 9.44 0.42
N TYR A 292 -2.72 10.43 0.40
CA TYR A 292 -4.11 10.32 -0.03
C TYR A 292 -4.33 10.98 -1.39
N HIS A 293 -5.12 10.31 -2.24
CA HIS A 293 -5.51 10.76 -3.58
C HIS A 293 -7.03 10.56 -3.78
N ASP A 294 -7.82 10.68 -2.70
CA ASP A 294 -9.29 10.61 -2.70
C ASP A 294 -9.95 11.86 -3.31
N ASP A 295 -9.15 12.85 -3.69
CA ASP A 295 -9.53 14.05 -4.43
C ASP A 295 -9.51 13.86 -5.96
N ILE A 296 -9.06 12.70 -6.45
CA ILE A 296 -9.17 12.34 -7.87
C ILE A 296 -10.63 12.06 -8.22
N ALA A 297 -11.21 12.91 -9.06
CA ALA A 297 -12.58 12.74 -9.55
C ALA A 297 -12.77 11.41 -10.30
N ILE A 298 -13.71 10.60 -9.80
CA ILE A 298 -14.14 9.33 -10.39
C ILE A 298 -14.72 9.58 -11.79
N SER A 299 -14.27 8.77 -12.77
CA SER A 299 -14.84 8.76 -14.11
C SER A 299 -16.15 7.98 -14.13
N THR A 300 -17.28 8.68 -14.16
CA THR A 300 -18.64 8.12 -14.28
C THR A 300 -19.04 7.84 -15.73
N GLY A 301 -18.26 8.35 -16.69
CA GLY A 301 -18.41 8.02 -18.11
C GLY A 301 -17.21 8.47 -18.94
N LEU A 302 -17.17 8.10 -20.23
CA LEU A 302 -16.04 8.43 -21.12
C LEU A 302 -15.82 9.93 -21.32
N PHE A 303 -16.86 10.75 -21.14
CA PHE A 303 -16.79 12.21 -21.25
C PHE A 303 -16.95 12.91 -19.90
N SER A 304 -17.02 12.17 -18.80
CA SER A 304 -17.26 12.70 -17.46
C SER A 304 -16.31 12.04 -16.45
N PRO A 305 -15.18 12.69 -16.13
CA PRO A 305 -14.66 13.93 -16.73
C PRO A 305 -14.19 13.78 -18.19
N TRP A 306 -14.14 14.88 -18.93
CA TRP A 306 -13.79 14.88 -20.37
C TRP A 306 -12.40 14.29 -20.66
N THR A 307 -11.49 14.33 -19.69
CA THR A 307 -10.14 13.76 -19.77
C THR A 307 -10.13 12.24 -19.82
N THR A 308 -11.25 11.57 -19.52
CA THR A 308 -11.36 10.10 -19.51
C THR A 308 -11.15 9.51 -20.90
N LEU A 309 -11.87 9.97 -21.93
CA LEU A 309 -11.72 9.44 -23.28
C LEU A 309 -10.30 9.66 -23.85
N PRO A 310 -9.69 10.88 -23.79
CA PRO A 310 -8.31 11.08 -24.21
C PRO A 310 -7.32 10.19 -23.44
N ALA A 311 -7.52 9.98 -22.14
CA ALA A 311 -6.67 9.09 -21.34
C ALA A 311 -6.75 7.64 -21.83
N MET A 312 -7.97 7.14 -22.08
CA MET A 312 -8.20 5.79 -22.60
C MET A 312 -7.62 5.60 -24.01
N LEU A 313 -7.84 6.57 -24.91
CA LEU A 313 -7.25 6.57 -26.26
C LEU A 313 -5.73 6.64 -26.20
N GLY A 314 -5.17 7.44 -25.29
CA GLY A 314 -3.74 7.53 -25.05
C GLY A 314 -3.16 6.18 -24.60
N LEU A 315 -3.82 5.47 -23.68
CA LEU A 315 -3.38 4.14 -23.26
C LEU A 315 -3.42 3.12 -24.41
N GLY A 316 -4.49 3.14 -25.21
CA GLY A 316 -4.55 2.38 -26.47
C GLY A 316 -3.41 2.75 -27.42
N GLY A 317 -3.05 4.04 -27.47
CA GLY A 317 -1.90 4.57 -28.19
C GLY A 317 -0.57 4.02 -27.68
N LEU A 318 -0.36 3.91 -26.37
CA LEU A 318 0.85 3.31 -25.78
C LEU A 318 0.97 1.81 -26.11
N VAL A 319 -0.14 1.07 -26.08
CA VAL A 319 -0.17 -0.34 -26.50
C VAL A 319 0.17 -0.47 -27.98
N TRP A 320 -0.45 0.35 -28.84
CA TRP A 320 -0.15 0.40 -30.26
C TRP A 320 1.30 0.79 -30.54
N LEU A 321 1.85 1.77 -29.81
CA LEU A 321 3.22 2.23 -29.95
C LEU A 321 4.22 1.15 -29.54
N THR A 322 3.93 0.43 -28.45
CA THR A 322 4.69 -0.76 -28.05
C THR A 322 4.77 -1.77 -29.20
N TRP A 323 3.62 -2.08 -29.82
CA TRP A 323 3.60 -2.98 -30.97
C TRP A 323 4.41 -2.40 -32.14
N ARG A 324 4.17 -1.16 -32.56
CA ARG A 324 4.86 -0.52 -33.70
C ARG A 324 6.39 -0.47 -33.51
N LEU A 325 6.85 -0.06 -32.33
CA LEU A 325 8.27 0.15 -32.05
C LEU A 325 9.04 -1.14 -31.76
N ARG A 326 8.37 -2.28 -31.52
CA ARG A 326 9.04 -3.55 -31.12
C ARG A 326 10.14 -4.02 -32.08
N LYS A 327 10.09 -3.59 -33.35
CA LYS A 327 11.11 -3.90 -34.37
C LYS A 327 12.10 -2.76 -34.61
N SER A 328 11.64 -1.51 -34.69
CA SER A 328 12.46 -0.35 -35.05
C SER A 328 13.18 0.30 -33.86
N ALA A 329 12.56 0.28 -32.68
CA ALA A 329 13.13 0.76 -31.43
C ALA A 329 12.75 -0.17 -30.26
N PRO A 330 13.30 -1.41 -30.23
CA PRO A 330 12.90 -2.44 -29.27
C PRO A 330 13.03 -2.01 -27.81
N LEU A 331 14.05 -1.22 -27.47
CA LEU A 331 14.23 -0.72 -26.09
C LEU A 331 13.14 0.28 -25.68
N ALA A 332 12.68 1.13 -26.60
CA ALA A 332 11.57 2.03 -26.33
C ALA A 332 10.25 1.25 -26.16
N ALA A 333 9.99 0.28 -27.04
CA ALA A 333 8.84 -0.62 -26.90
C ALA A 333 8.87 -1.40 -25.58
N PHE A 334 10.05 -1.89 -25.17
CA PHE A 334 10.22 -2.59 -23.91
C PHE A 334 9.97 -1.68 -22.70
N GLY A 335 10.45 -0.44 -22.73
CA GLY A 335 10.18 0.54 -21.66
C GLY A 335 8.69 0.86 -21.50
N ILE A 336 7.96 1.03 -22.60
CA ILE A 336 6.50 1.24 -22.57
C ILE A 336 5.79 -0.03 -22.07
N ALA A 337 6.17 -1.21 -22.58
CA ALA A 337 5.62 -2.49 -22.12
C ALA A 337 5.86 -2.70 -20.63
N TRP A 338 7.05 -2.37 -20.13
CA TRP A 338 7.42 -2.48 -18.72
C TRP A 338 6.51 -1.64 -17.83
N PHE A 339 6.27 -0.39 -18.20
CA PHE A 339 5.34 0.50 -17.49
C PHE A 339 3.93 -0.10 -17.44
N LEU A 340 3.40 -0.55 -18.58
CA LEU A 340 2.07 -1.15 -18.66
C LEU A 340 1.96 -2.46 -17.86
N ILE A 341 2.96 -3.33 -17.94
CA ILE A 341 3.00 -4.60 -17.20
C ILE A 341 3.03 -4.34 -15.70
N GLY A 342 3.85 -3.40 -15.24
CA GLY A 342 3.96 -3.07 -13.81
C GLY A 342 2.65 -2.58 -13.20
N HIS A 343 1.74 -2.03 -14.02
CA HIS A 343 0.42 -1.56 -13.59
C HIS A 343 -0.72 -2.56 -13.86
N ALA A 344 -0.45 -3.67 -14.54
CA ALA A 344 -1.49 -4.63 -14.97
C ALA A 344 -2.24 -5.30 -13.79
N LEU A 345 -1.64 -5.36 -12.60
CA LEU A 345 -2.29 -5.93 -11.41
C LEU A 345 -3.04 -4.88 -10.60
N GLU A 346 -2.37 -3.80 -10.18
CA GLU A 346 -2.92 -2.86 -9.20
C GLU A 346 -3.80 -1.76 -9.83
N SER A 347 -3.63 -1.44 -11.11
CA SER A 347 -4.39 -0.41 -11.85
C SER A 347 -5.39 -1.01 -12.84
N THR A 348 -6.04 -2.09 -12.45
CA THR A 348 -7.03 -2.80 -13.28
C THR A 348 -8.29 -3.16 -12.48
N VAL A 349 -8.68 -4.44 -12.48
CA VAL A 349 -10.00 -4.92 -12.04
C VAL A 349 -10.08 -5.17 -10.53
N LEU A 350 -8.95 -5.14 -9.81
CA LEU A 350 -8.96 -5.42 -8.37
C LEU A 350 -9.57 -4.25 -7.60
N PRO A 351 -10.49 -4.48 -6.64
CA PRO A 351 -11.20 -3.43 -5.88
C PRO A 351 -10.30 -2.80 -4.80
N LEU A 352 -9.17 -2.23 -5.22
CA LEU A 352 -8.23 -1.49 -4.38
C LEU A 352 -8.62 0.00 -4.33
N GLU A 353 -7.90 0.79 -3.53
CA GLU A 353 -7.96 2.26 -3.66
C GLU A 353 -7.57 2.70 -5.07
N LEU A 354 -8.03 3.87 -5.51
CA LEU A 354 -7.78 4.35 -6.87
C LEU A 354 -6.30 4.64 -7.09
N ALA A 355 -5.66 5.43 -6.23
CA ALA A 355 -4.27 5.83 -6.44
C ALA A 355 -3.40 5.70 -5.19
N HIS A 356 -2.20 5.14 -5.39
CA HIS A 356 -1.11 5.18 -4.42
C HIS A 356 0.23 5.24 -5.15
N GLU A 357 1.11 6.14 -4.72
CA GLU A 357 2.38 6.39 -5.40
C GLU A 357 3.31 5.17 -5.39
N HIS A 358 3.33 4.41 -4.30
CA HIS A 358 4.21 3.23 -4.14
C HIS A 358 3.93 2.12 -5.18
N ARG A 359 2.79 2.13 -5.88
CA ARG A 359 2.50 1.22 -7.01
C ARG A 359 3.44 1.44 -8.20
N ASN A 360 4.11 2.59 -8.24
CA ASN A 360 5.03 2.99 -9.31
C ASN A 360 6.46 2.49 -9.11
N TYR A 361 6.73 1.75 -8.04
CA TYR A 361 8.09 1.34 -7.68
C TYR A 361 8.85 0.59 -8.78
N LEU A 362 8.18 -0.40 -9.38
CA LEU A 362 8.70 -1.14 -10.51
C LEU A 362 8.38 -0.49 -11.87
N PRO A 363 7.16 0.02 -12.14
CA PRO A 363 6.80 0.67 -13.41
C PRO A 363 7.75 1.81 -13.84
N LEU A 364 8.24 2.61 -12.89
CA LEU A 364 9.12 3.76 -13.15
C LEU A 364 10.34 3.38 -14.01
N LEU A 365 10.90 2.18 -13.82
CA LEU A 365 12.08 1.72 -14.56
C LEU A 365 11.83 1.74 -16.08
N GLY A 366 10.63 1.41 -16.53
CA GLY A 366 10.28 1.43 -17.95
C GLY A 366 10.45 2.81 -18.58
N VAL A 367 9.95 3.85 -17.90
CA VAL A 367 10.06 5.26 -18.34
C VAL A 367 11.52 5.71 -18.33
N LEU A 368 12.25 5.39 -17.26
CA LEU A 368 13.67 5.75 -17.15
C LEU A 368 14.54 5.05 -18.18
N LEU A 369 14.24 3.80 -18.57
CA LEU A 369 14.95 3.12 -19.66
C LEU A 369 14.81 3.84 -21.01
N VAL A 370 13.62 4.40 -21.30
CA VAL A 370 13.42 5.22 -22.50
C VAL A 370 14.27 6.49 -22.42
N ALA A 371 14.27 7.18 -21.27
CA ALA A 371 15.09 8.37 -21.05
C ALA A 371 16.59 8.07 -21.12
N GLY A 372 17.05 6.96 -20.53
CA GLY A 372 18.44 6.50 -20.60
C GLY A 372 18.86 6.16 -22.03
N CYS A 373 17.99 5.56 -22.83
CA CYS A 373 18.23 5.34 -24.25
C CYS A 373 18.39 6.67 -25.02
N ALA A 374 17.52 7.65 -24.75
CA ALA A 374 17.62 8.98 -25.35
C ALA A 374 18.93 9.69 -24.96
N LEU A 375 19.31 9.61 -23.68
CA LEU A 375 20.59 10.13 -23.19
C LEU A 375 21.76 9.45 -23.89
N ALA A 376 21.80 8.12 -23.93
CA ALA A 376 22.87 7.38 -24.58
C ALA A 376 23.07 7.81 -26.04
N ARG A 377 21.96 7.97 -26.79
CA ARG A 377 21.99 8.46 -28.19
C ARG A 377 22.48 9.90 -28.29
N SER A 378 22.04 10.79 -27.39
CA SER A 378 22.51 12.18 -27.37
C SER A 378 24.00 12.30 -27.10
N LEU A 379 24.58 11.39 -26.32
CA LEU A 379 26.02 11.35 -26.04
C LEU A 379 26.84 10.93 -27.26
N GLU A 380 26.23 10.26 -28.24
CA GLU A 380 26.91 9.87 -29.48
C GLU A 380 27.12 11.03 -30.45
N ASP A 381 26.20 11.99 -30.45
CA ASP A 381 26.22 13.13 -31.36
C ASP A 381 26.77 14.37 -30.64
N ARG A 382 27.92 14.89 -31.09
CA ARG A 382 28.56 16.07 -30.50
C ARG A 382 27.62 17.30 -30.46
N ARG A 383 26.67 17.39 -31.39
CA ARG A 383 25.68 18.48 -31.43
C ARG A 383 24.67 18.38 -30.29
N TYR A 384 24.20 17.17 -29.96
CA TYR A 384 23.16 16.95 -28.95
C TYR A 384 23.70 16.60 -27.56
N ARG A 385 24.97 16.21 -27.47
CA ARG A 385 25.65 15.87 -26.21
C ARG A 385 25.48 16.91 -25.08
N PRO A 386 25.74 18.23 -25.28
CA PRO A 386 25.59 19.19 -24.20
C PRO A 386 24.12 19.30 -23.72
N VAL A 387 23.17 19.23 -24.65
CA VAL A 387 21.73 19.27 -24.32
C VAL A 387 21.32 18.03 -23.53
N GLY A 388 21.74 16.84 -23.96
CA GLY A 388 21.45 15.59 -23.26
C GLY A 388 22.02 15.57 -21.84
N ILE A 389 23.26 16.01 -21.66
CA ILE A 389 23.90 16.12 -20.34
C ILE A 389 23.17 17.16 -19.48
N ALA A 390 22.82 18.33 -20.02
CA ALA A 390 22.11 19.36 -19.28
C ALA A 390 20.73 18.88 -18.83
N LEU A 391 19.95 18.24 -19.71
CA LEU A 391 18.63 17.69 -19.36
C LEU A 391 18.73 16.59 -18.31
N ALA A 392 19.69 15.66 -18.45
CA ALA A 392 19.90 14.60 -17.47
C ALA A 392 20.35 15.16 -16.11
N GLY A 393 21.27 16.13 -16.10
CA GLY A 393 21.74 16.81 -14.89
C GLY A 393 20.61 17.57 -14.20
N THR A 394 19.84 18.36 -14.94
CA THR A 394 18.68 19.09 -14.41
C THR A 394 17.64 18.15 -13.83
N ALA A 395 17.31 17.05 -14.53
CA ALA A 395 16.37 16.05 -14.03
C ALA A 395 16.86 15.44 -12.71
N LEU A 396 18.13 15.06 -12.61
CA LEU A 396 18.70 14.52 -11.36
C LEU A 396 18.68 15.53 -10.22
N VAL A 397 19.09 16.77 -10.47
CA VAL A 397 19.09 17.84 -9.46
C VAL A 397 17.66 18.13 -8.99
N TYR A 398 16.72 18.28 -9.91
CA TYR A 398 15.32 18.56 -9.59
C TYR A 398 14.67 17.42 -8.83
N SER A 399 14.79 16.16 -9.30
CA SER A 399 14.27 14.99 -8.59
C SER A 399 14.89 14.84 -7.20
N SER A 400 16.21 15.06 -7.06
CA SER A 400 16.88 15.01 -5.75
C SER A 400 16.36 16.09 -4.80
N PHE A 401 16.17 17.31 -5.31
CA PHE A 401 15.65 18.43 -4.53
C PHE A 401 14.23 18.15 -4.04
N VAL A 402 13.31 17.73 -4.93
CA VAL A 402 11.94 17.40 -4.55
C VAL A 402 11.89 16.21 -3.59
N THR A 403 12.70 15.17 -3.82
CA THR A 403 12.80 14.03 -2.89
C THR A 403 13.33 14.46 -1.53
N GLY A 404 14.31 15.36 -1.47
CA GLY A 404 14.81 15.92 -0.21
C GLY A 404 13.76 16.73 0.55
N LEU A 405 12.98 17.56 -0.16
CA LEU A 405 11.86 18.30 0.43
C LEU A 405 10.79 17.35 1.00
N ARG A 406 10.45 16.30 0.25
CA ARG A 406 9.49 15.30 0.71
C ARG A 406 10.06 14.46 1.87
N ALA A 407 11.33 14.07 1.83
CA ALA A 407 11.96 13.33 2.93
C ALA A 407 11.94 14.18 4.20
N ASN A 408 12.23 15.48 4.08
CA ASN A 408 12.03 16.43 5.15
C ASN A 408 10.57 16.46 5.61
N GLN A 409 9.59 16.66 4.72
CA GLN A 409 8.15 16.62 5.05
C GLN A 409 7.77 15.39 5.89
N PHE A 410 8.20 14.19 5.49
CA PHE A 410 7.91 12.91 6.15
C PHE A 410 8.76 12.64 7.40
N GLY A 411 9.72 13.51 7.74
CA GLY A 411 10.50 13.43 8.96
C GLY A 411 9.74 13.85 10.23
N GLU A 412 8.56 14.45 10.09
CA GLU A 412 7.73 14.88 11.22
C GLU A 412 6.23 14.80 10.87
N ASP A 413 5.42 14.17 11.72
CA ASP A 413 4.02 13.87 11.41
C ASP A 413 3.14 15.13 11.33
N LEU A 414 3.38 16.12 12.19
CA LEU A 414 2.64 17.39 12.14
C LEU A 414 2.92 18.11 10.82
N ARG A 415 4.21 18.25 10.43
CA ARG A 415 4.57 18.85 9.14
C ARG A 415 3.97 18.08 7.97
N ARG A 416 4.08 16.75 7.96
CA ARG A 416 3.55 15.89 6.88
C ARG A 416 2.07 16.16 6.67
N THR A 417 1.27 16.01 7.72
CA THR A 417 -0.20 16.10 7.64
C THR A 417 -0.67 17.51 7.27
N GLN A 418 -0.05 18.56 7.80
CA GLN A 418 -0.41 19.94 7.44
C GLN A 418 -0.07 20.26 5.98
N VAL A 419 1.11 19.85 5.48
CA VAL A 419 1.50 20.07 4.08
C VAL A 419 0.60 19.29 3.13
N GLU A 420 0.27 18.03 3.44
CA GLU A 420 -0.63 17.24 2.60
C GLU A 420 -2.04 17.85 2.54
N ALA A 421 -2.61 18.31 3.66
CA ALA A 421 -3.91 18.98 3.66
C ALA A 421 -3.92 20.31 2.88
N GLN A 422 -2.77 21.01 2.80
CA GLN A 422 -2.60 22.21 1.99
C GLN A 422 -2.51 21.89 0.49
N HIS A 423 -1.76 20.85 0.12
CA HIS A 423 -1.60 20.41 -1.26
C HIS A 423 -2.86 19.73 -1.82
N HIS A 424 -3.59 19.00 -0.97
CA HIS A 424 -4.81 18.27 -1.31
C HIS A 424 -6.03 18.80 -0.54
N PRO A 425 -6.46 20.05 -0.78
CA PRO A 425 -7.59 20.66 -0.05
C PRO A 425 -8.94 20.02 -0.40
N ALA A 426 -9.03 19.17 -1.41
CA ALA A 426 -10.23 18.39 -1.73
C ALA A 426 -10.16 16.93 -1.23
N SER A 427 -9.11 16.56 -0.49
CA SER A 427 -9.02 15.26 0.18
C SER A 427 -9.63 15.35 1.57
N ALA A 428 -10.67 14.57 1.82
CA ALA A 428 -11.26 14.50 3.15
C ALA A 428 -10.32 13.77 4.12
N GLN A 429 -9.59 12.76 3.64
CA GLN A 429 -8.63 12.01 4.44
C GLN A 429 -7.41 12.86 4.85
N ALA A 430 -6.79 13.61 3.94
CA ALA A 430 -5.66 14.46 4.26
C ALA A 430 -6.02 15.54 5.29
N ARG A 431 -7.19 16.19 5.12
CA ARG A 431 -7.71 17.15 6.10
C ARG A 431 -8.00 16.50 7.45
N HIS A 432 -8.59 15.31 7.46
CA HIS A 432 -8.86 14.59 8.69
C HIS A 432 -7.59 14.23 9.45
N GLU A 433 -6.56 13.72 8.77
CA GLU A 433 -5.25 13.46 9.39
C GLU A 433 -4.60 14.73 9.94
N ALA A 434 -4.69 15.85 9.22
CA ALA A 434 -4.22 17.15 9.71
C ALA A 434 -4.96 17.58 10.98
N GLY A 435 -6.26 17.32 11.06
CA GLY A 435 -7.06 17.51 12.28
C GLY A 435 -6.58 16.63 13.44
N ILE A 436 -6.31 15.35 13.20
CA ILE A 436 -5.77 14.41 14.20
C ILE A 436 -4.41 14.87 14.73
N ALA A 437 -3.49 15.26 13.85
CA ALA A 437 -2.15 15.66 14.27
C ALA A 437 -2.19 16.89 15.21
N LEU A 438 -3.07 17.86 14.93
CA LEU A 438 -3.27 19.02 15.79
C LEU A 438 -4.05 18.68 17.06
N SER A 439 -5.06 17.82 16.99
CA SER A 439 -5.86 17.43 18.15
C SER A 439 -5.04 16.62 19.16
N ASN A 440 -3.97 15.96 18.75
CA ASN A 440 -3.04 15.27 19.64
C ASN A 440 -2.09 16.20 20.43
N LEU A 441 -1.93 17.46 20.03
CA LEU A 441 -1.14 18.43 20.79
C LEU A 441 -1.84 18.79 22.12
N LEU A 442 -1.07 19.20 23.14
CA LEU A 442 -1.63 19.52 24.47
C LEU A 442 -2.57 20.73 24.42
N ASP A 443 -2.20 21.78 23.69
CA ASP A 443 -2.97 23.03 23.60
C ASP A 443 -4.35 22.86 22.93
N SER A 444 -4.61 21.74 22.24
CA SER A 444 -5.92 21.44 21.65
C SER A 444 -7.00 21.20 22.71
N ALA A 445 -6.61 20.82 23.94
CA ALA A 445 -7.52 20.66 25.07
C ALA A 445 -7.97 22.00 25.67
N THR A 446 -7.37 23.12 25.28
CA THR A 446 -7.80 24.44 25.75
C THR A 446 -8.85 25.00 24.79
N PRO A 447 -10.09 25.28 25.26
CA PRO A 447 -11.12 25.91 24.45
C PRO A 447 -10.61 27.16 23.74
N ASN A 448 -10.85 27.24 22.44
CA ASN A 448 -10.54 28.42 21.61
C ASN A 448 -9.04 28.76 21.52
N SER A 449 -8.14 27.83 21.89
CA SER A 449 -6.74 27.96 21.52
C SER A 449 -6.58 27.99 20.00
N ARG A 450 -5.44 28.50 19.52
CA ARG A 450 -5.12 28.49 18.08
C ARG A 450 -5.11 27.06 17.53
N ILE A 451 -4.55 26.12 18.28
CA ILE A 451 -4.46 24.71 17.89
C ILE A 451 -5.84 24.06 17.84
N TYR A 452 -6.69 24.28 18.85
CA TYR A 452 -8.08 23.82 18.84
C TYR A 452 -8.83 24.35 17.61
N THR A 453 -8.71 25.65 17.34
CA THR A 453 -9.40 26.30 16.20
C THR A 453 -8.94 25.73 14.86
N LEU A 454 -7.63 25.49 14.70
CA LEU A 454 -7.07 24.88 13.48
C LEU A 454 -7.50 23.41 13.32
N ALA A 455 -7.47 22.61 14.40
CA ALA A 455 -7.92 21.22 14.37
C ALA A 455 -9.40 21.13 13.98
N ARG A 456 -10.24 21.98 14.59
CA ARG A 456 -11.66 22.09 14.28
C ARG A 456 -11.90 22.45 12.81
N ALA A 457 -11.19 23.46 12.30
CA ALA A 457 -11.33 23.89 10.90
C ALA A 457 -10.99 22.77 9.91
N HIS A 458 -9.99 21.94 10.21
CA HIS A 458 -9.65 20.78 9.39
C HIS A 458 -10.75 19.72 9.38
N TYR A 459 -11.31 19.39 10.55
CA TYR A 459 -12.40 18.41 10.60
C TYR A 459 -13.70 18.92 9.94
N GLU A 460 -14.07 20.19 10.16
CA GLU A 460 -15.22 20.82 9.49
C GLU A 460 -15.03 20.78 7.98
N ALA A 461 -13.85 21.16 7.48
CA ALA A 461 -13.57 21.13 6.07
C ALA A 461 -13.55 19.71 5.49
N ALA A 462 -13.00 18.72 6.20
CA ALA A 462 -13.06 17.31 5.78
C ALA A 462 -14.52 16.83 5.63
N SER A 463 -15.37 17.16 6.60
CA SER A 463 -16.80 16.79 6.59
C SER A 463 -17.62 17.49 5.49
N GLY A 464 -17.19 18.69 5.09
CA GLY A 464 -17.82 19.49 4.03
C GLY A 464 -17.38 19.08 2.62
N VAL A 465 -16.13 18.65 2.46
CA VAL A 465 -15.59 18.17 1.16
C VAL A 465 -16.22 16.84 0.75
N ASN A 466 -16.39 15.91 1.68
CA ASN A 466 -16.99 14.62 1.40
C ASN A 466 -18.11 14.30 2.40
N PRO A 467 -19.39 14.40 1.98
CA PRO A 467 -20.54 14.04 2.81
C PRO A 467 -20.52 12.59 3.32
N GLU A 468 -19.86 11.66 2.60
CA GLU A 468 -19.76 10.25 2.99
C GLU A 468 -18.69 10.00 4.06
N PHE A 469 -17.78 10.96 4.28
CA PHE A 469 -16.66 10.82 5.21
C PHE A 469 -17.07 11.17 6.65
N LYS A 470 -17.39 10.14 7.44
CA LYS A 470 -17.99 10.28 8.79
C LYS A 470 -16.96 10.45 9.91
N MET A 471 -15.73 9.97 9.70
CA MET A 471 -14.66 10.01 10.71
C MET A 471 -14.32 11.43 11.19
N SER A 472 -14.45 12.45 10.33
CA SER A 472 -14.20 13.84 10.74
C SER A 472 -15.23 14.38 11.72
N LEU A 473 -16.49 13.94 11.65
CA LEU A 473 -17.53 14.34 12.61
C LEU A 473 -17.26 13.74 13.99
N LEU A 474 -16.82 12.47 14.06
CA LEU A 474 -16.35 11.90 15.32
C LEU A 474 -15.12 12.64 15.86
N GLY A 475 -14.20 13.04 14.97
CA GLY A 475 -13.05 13.88 15.34
C GLY A 475 -13.44 15.23 15.95
N LEU A 476 -14.50 15.88 15.43
CA LEU A 476 -15.06 17.10 16.03
C LEU A 476 -15.61 16.84 17.43
N ILE A 477 -16.43 15.79 17.59
CA ILE A 477 -16.98 15.41 18.89
C ILE A 477 -15.84 15.15 19.88
N GLN A 478 -14.86 14.35 19.50
CA GLN A 478 -13.69 14.05 20.34
C GLN A 478 -12.91 15.31 20.73
N LEU A 479 -12.69 16.22 19.78
CA LEU A 479 -11.99 17.48 20.03
C LEU A 479 -12.75 18.36 21.04
N ASP A 480 -14.07 18.46 20.90
CA ASP A 480 -14.93 19.21 21.83
C ASP A 480 -14.94 18.58 23.23
N CYS A 481 -15.03 17.24 23.30
CA CYS A 481 -14.94 16.50 24.56
C CYS A 481 -13.59 16.72 25.26
N LYS A 482 -12.48 16.62 24.51
CA LYS A 482 -11.13 16.88 25.03
C LYS A 482 -10.98 18.31 25.54
N ALA A 483 -11.66 19.27 24.91
CA ALA A 483 -11.69 20.66 25.34
C ALA A 483 -12.69 20.94 26.47
N THR A 484 -13.31 19.93 27.09
CA THR A 484 -14.35 20.07 28.13
C THR A 484 -15.54 20.93 27.69
N LYS A 485 -15.80 21.00 26.38
CA LYS A 485 -17.01 21.65 25.85
C LYS A 485 -18.19 20.71 25.94
N ALA A 486 -19.39 21.29 26.01
CA ALA A 486 -20.62 20.52 25.83
C ALA A 486 -20.63 19.82 24.47
N LEU A 487 -21.32 18.69 24.38
CA LEU A 487 -21.46 17.93 23.14
C LEU A 487 -21.95 18.85 22.00
N ASN A 488 -21.25 18.77 20.88
CA ASN A 488 -21.66 19.44 19.66
C ASN A 488 -22.85 18.70 19.04
N GLN A 489 -24.06 19.09 19.45
CA GLN A 489 -25.30 18.44 19.03
C GLN A 489 -25.44 18.41 17.50
N ALA A 490 -25.02 19.47 16.81
CA ALA A 490 -25.11 19.52 15.35
C ALA A 490 -24.19 18.48 14.68
N ALA A 491 -22.94 18.34 15.15
CA ALA A 491 -22.02 17.32 14.64
C ALA A 491 -22.49 15.90 14.97
N PHE A 492 -23.07 15.71 16.16
CA PHE A 492 -23.64 14.45 16.60
C PHE A 492 -24.85 14.03 15.75
N ASP A 493 -25.82 14.92 15.56
CA ASP A 493 -27.03 14.67 14.77
C ASP A 493 -26.66 14.37 13.32
N GLU A 494 -25.71 15.11 12.76
CA GLU A 494 -25.21 14.88 11.40
C GLU A 494 -24.47 13.53 11.28
N LEU A 495 -23.67 13.15 12.28
CA LEU A 495 -23.02 11.85 12.32
C LEU A 495 -24.06 10.72 12.36
N SER A 496 -25.06 10.83 13.24
CA SER A 496 -26.15 9.85 13.36
C SER A 496 -26.93 9.73 12.06
N ARG A 497 -27.27 10.86 11.44
CA ARG A 497 -27.96 10.90 10.15
C ARG A 497 -27.14 10.24 9.05
N ARG A 498 -25.85 10.57 8.91
CA ARG A 498 -24.96 9.99 7.90
C ARG A 498 -24.76 8.49 8.12
N LEU A 499 -24.54 8.06 9.36
CA LEU A 499 -24.42 6.64 9.70
C LEU A 499 -25.64 5.85 9.28
N ARG A 500 -26.85 6.43 9.33
CA ARG A 500 -28.09 5.77 8.94
C ARG A 500 -28.40 5.83 7.44
N GLN A 501 -28.14 6.96 6.80
CA GLN A 501 -28.70 7.28 5.48
C GLN A 501 -27.70 7.24 4.32
N THR A 502 -26.41 7.41 4.58
CA THR A 502 -25.38 7.45 3.52
C THR A 502 -24.74 6.08 3.33
N ARG A 503 -23.90 5.88 2.29
CA ARG A 503 -23.25 4.58 2.06
C ARG A 503 -22.39 4.22 3.26
N PHE A 504 -22.49 2.97 3.70
CA PHE A 504 -21.66 2.45 4.77
C PHE A 504 -20.30 2.00 4.23
N ALA A 505 -19.30 2.89 4.32
CA ALA A 505 -17.95 2.64 3.86
C ALA A 505 -17.16 1.79 4.88
N PRO A 506 -16.09 1.07 4.47
CA PRO A 506 -15.24 0.32 5.39
C PRO A 506 -14.73 1.14 6.59
N GLY A 507 -14.39 2.41 6.36
CA GLY A 507 -13.94 3.33 7.41
C GLY A 507 -15.00 3.66 8.48
N ASP A 508 -16.30 3.47 8.18
CA ASP A 508 -17.36 3.73 9.15
C ASP A 508 -17.32 2.74 10.32
N ARG A 509 -16.78 1.53 10.10
CA ARG A 509 -16.50 0.60 11.21
C ARG A 509 -15.53 1.21 12.22
N SER A 510 -14.53 1.95 11.75
CA SER A 510 -13.55 2.62 12.60
C SER A 510 -14.17 3.76 13.40
N VAL A 511 -15.26 4.38 12.92
CA VAL A 511 -16.03 5.38 13.68
C VAL A 511 -16.61 4.72 14.94
N LEU A 512 -17.36 3.63 14.79
CA LEU A 512 -18.04 2.98 15.91
C LEU A 512 -17.04 2.28 16.85
N TYR A 513 -15.95 1.73 16.31
CA TYR A 513 -14.89 1.16 17.11
C TYR A 513 -14.20 2.24 17.97
N SER A 514 -13.86 3.39 17.38
CA SER A 514 -13.25 4.52 18.10
C SER A 514 -14.20 5.11 19.14
N LEU A 515 -15.49 5.26 18.81
CA LEU A 515 -16.51 5.71 19.77
C LEU A 515 -16.58 4.80 21.00
N LYS A 516 -16.60 3.47 20.78
CA LYS A 516 -16.57 2.48 21.87
C LYS A 516 -15.34 2.68 22.77
N LEU A 517 -14.16 2.81 22.17
CA LEU A 517 -12.92 3.01 22.95
C LEU A 517 -12.97 4.32 23.74
N MET A 518 -13.38 5.42 23.10
CA MET A 518 -13.51 6.72 23.77
C MET A 518 -14.45 6.65 24.97
N ALA A 519 -15.58 5.95 24.83
CA ALA A 519 -16.54 5.77 25.90
C ALA A 519 -15.97 4.92 27.05
N ILE A 520 -15.38 3.76 26.74
CA ILE A 520 -14.73 2.89 27.75
C ILE A 520 -13.64 3.63 28.51
N ASP A 521 -12.81 4.42 27.82
CA ASP A 521 -11.71 5.19 28.40
C ASP A 521 -12.19 6.44 29.17
N GLY A 522 -13.48 6.75 29.16
CA GLY A 522 -14.06 7.93 29.81
C GLY A 522 -13.64 9.25 29.17
N THR A 523 -13.17 9.22 27.92
CA THR A 523 -12.75 10.42 27.16
C THR A 523 -13.86 11.01 26.31
N ALA A 524 -15.00 10.30 26.21
CA ALA A 524 -16.17 10.77 25.49
C ALA A 524 -17.05 11.64 26.39
N CYS A 525 -17.55 12.75 25.84
CA CYS A 525 -18.53 13.65 26.45
C CYS A 525 -19.97 13.34 25.97
N VAL A 526 -20.21 12.09 25.55
CA VAL A 526 -21.53 11.58 25.15
C VAL A 526 -22.10 10.70 26.24
N SER A 527 -23.40 10.82 26.45
CA SER A 527 -24.21 10.01 27.35
C SER A 527 -24.57 8.65 26.73
N ARG A 528 -25.03 7.73 27.58
CA ARG A 528 -25.49 6.41 27.11
C ARG A 528 -26.53 6.46 25.99
N PRO A 529 -27.63 7.23 26.10
CA PRO A 529 -28.60 7.30 25.01
C PRO A 529 -27.99 7.75 23.68
N GLU A 530 -26.97 8.61 23.73
CA GLU A 530 -26.28 9.11 22.55
C GLU A 530 -25.41 8.02 21.92
N VAL A 531 -24.59 7.30 22.71
CA VAL A 531 -23.80 6.16 22.23
C VAL A 531 -24.71 5.07 21.63
N ASP A 532 -25.75 4.68 22.36
CA ASP A 532 -26.74 3.68 21.92
C ASP A 532 -27.40 4.10 20.59
N SER A 533 -27.71 5.39 20.42
CA SER A 533 -28.33 5.90 19.20
C SER A 533 -27.38 5.86 17.98
N LEU A 534 -26.08 6.08 18.16
CA LEU A 534 -25.09 6.01 17.07
C LEU A 534 -24.91 4.57 16.59
N PHE A 535 -24.83 3.61 17.53
CA PHE A 535 -24.84 2.19 17.19
C PHE A 535 -26.13 1.80 16.47
N ALA A 536 -27.30 2.22 16.98
CA ALA A 536 -28.58 1.96 16.35
C ALA A 536 -28.68 2.55 14.94
N SER A 537 -28.20 3.78 14.73
CA SER A 537 -28.16 4.42 13.42
C SER A 537 -27.27 3.69 12.43
N ALA A 538 -26.09 3.22 12.86
CA ALA A 538 -25.21 2.41 12.03
C ALA A 538 -25.85 1.05 11.67
N ILE A 539 -26.43 0.35 12.65
CA ILE A 539 -27.07 -0.95 12.44
C ILE A 539 -28.30 -0.86 11.52
N ALA A 540 -29.06 0.24 11.62
CA ALA A 540 -30.24 0.50 10.80
C ALA A 540 -29.92 0.90 9.36
N ASN A 541 -28.65 1.10 9.01
CA ASN A 541 -28.26 1.45 7.64
C ASN A 541 -28.43 0.25 6.70
N PRO A 542 -29.17 0.40 5.59
CA PRO A 542 -29.44 -0.71 4.67
C PRO A 542 -28.19 -1.24 3.95
N GLY A 543 -27.11 -0.46 3.91
CA GLY A 543 -25.82 -0.87 3.35
C GLY A 543 -24.96 -1.73 4.29
N VAL A 544 -25.36 -1.92 5.54
CA VAL A 544 -24.60 -2.72 6.50
C VAL A 544 -24.97 -4.19 6.39
N SER A 545 -24.00 -5.02 5.99
CA SER A 545 -24.23 -6.46 5.88
C SER A 545 -24.44 -7.11 7.25
N PRO A 546 -25.15 -8.26 7.33
CA PRO A 546 -25.31 -9.03 8.57
C PRO A 546 -23.99 -9.34 9.28
N TYR A 547 -22.94 -9.58 8.50
CA TYR A 547 -21.58 -9.79 9.01
C TYR A 547 -21.04 -8.55 9.74
N VAL A 548 -21.23 -7.34 9.18
CA VAL A 548 -20.80 -6.09 9.82
C VAL A 548 -21.68 -5.76 11.02
N GLN A 549 -23.00 -5.98 10.93
CA GLN A 549 -23.92 -5.83 12.06
C GLN A 549 -23.47 -6.66 13.26
N ALA A 550 -23.01 -7.90 13.04
CA ALA A 550 -22.48 -8.75 14.11
C ALA A 550 -21.31 -8.08 14.85
N PHE A 551 -20.38 -7.40 14.16
CA PHE A 551 -19.31 -6.65 14.83
C PHE A 551 -19.83 -5.44 15.61
N LEU A 552 -20.77 -4.69 15.03
CA LEU A 552 -21.35 -3.51 15.70
C LEU A 552 -22.03 -3.91 17.00
N HIS A 553 -22.81 -5.00 17.00
CA HIS A 553 -23.42 -5.56 18.19
C HIS A 553 -22.38 -6.05 19.22
N SER A 554 -21.30 -6.69 18.79
CA SER A 554 -20.21 -7.12 19.68
C SER A 554 -19.53 -5.92 20.36
N TRP A 555 -19.22 -4.87 19.60
CA TRP A 555 -18.61 -3.64 20.13
C TRP A 555 -19.55 -2.85 21.02
N HIS A 556 -20.84 -2.86 20.72
CA HIS A 556 -21.85 -2.27 21.59
C HIS A 556 -21.95 -3.03 22.92
N ALA A 557 -21.90 -4.36 22.89
CA ALA A 557 -21.86 -5.19 24.09
C ALA A 557 -20.60 -4.92 24.95
N ASP A 558 -19.44 -4.75 24.32
CA ASP A 558 -18.20 -4.37 25.01
C ASP A 558 -18.39 -3.03 25.75
N TYR A 559 -18.97 -2.02 25.11
CA TYR A 559 -19.26 -0.73 25.75
C TYR A 559 -20.25 -0.86 26.92
N LEU A 560 -21.38 -1.55 26.71
CA LEU A 560 -22.43 -1.73 27.73
C LEU A 560 -21.89 -2.45 28.97
N TRP A 561 -20.97 -3.40 28.79
CA TRP A 561 -20.38 -4.10 29.93
C TRP A 561 -19.21 -3.37 30.57
N LEU A 562 -18.24 -2.91 29.77
CA LEU A 562 -16.98 -2.38 30.30
C LEU A 562 -17.13 -0.95 30.83
N HIS A 563 -18.06 -0.16 30.29
CA HIS A 563 -18.34 1.20 30.73
C HIS A 563 -19.61 1.29 31.59
N GLU A 564 -20.78 0.95 31.02
CA GLU A 564 -22.08 1.13 31.69
C GLU A 564 -22.36 0.12 32.82
N ARG A 565 -21.63 -1.00 32.86
CA ARG A 565 -21.84 -2.12 33.79
C ARG A 565 -23.24 -2.74 33.70
N ASP A 566 -23.89 -2.64 32.54
CA ASP A 566 -25.23 -3.16 32.28
C ASP A 566 -25.15 -4.57 31.66
N LEU A 567 -25.12 -5.58 32.53
CA LEU A 567 -25.01 -6.99 32.11
C LEU A 567 -26.20 -7.46 31.24
N PRO A 568 -27.47 -7.17 31.59
CA PRO A 568 -28.61 -7.54 30.73
C PRO A 568 -28.50 -6.94 29.31
N ALA A 569 -28.18 -5.65 29.20
CA ALA A 569 -28.04 -5.00 27.89
C ALA A 569 -26.86 -5.57 27.11
N ALA A 570 -25.71 -5.78 27.76
CA ALA A 570 -24.54 -6.38 27.12
C ALA A 570 -24.82 -7.79 26.60
N ARG A 571 -25.54 -8.63 27.36
CA ARG A 571 -26.00 -9.94 26.89
C ARG A 571 -26.97 -9.82 25.73
N SER A 572 -27.93 -8.90 25.76
CA SER A 572 -28.84 -8.70 24.63
C SER A 572 -28.08 -8.36 23.34
N ALA A 573 -27.16 -7.39 23.40
CA ALA A 573 -26.35 -6.99 22.24
C ALA A 573 -25.43 -8.12 21.75
N LEU A 574 -24.71 -8.80 22.65
CA LEU A 574 -23.82 -9.89 22.24
C LEU A 574 -24.60 -11.10 21.70
N GLY A 575 -25.80 -11.35 22.21
CA GLY A 575 -26.72 -12.35 21.68
C GLY A 575 -27.13 -12.06 20.24
N GLN A 576 -27.43 -10.80 19.90
CA GLN A 576 -27.70 -10.38 18.52
C GLN A 576 -26.47 -10.58 17.62
N SER A 577 -25.27 -10.30 18.11
CA SER A 577 -24.02 -10.59 17.40
C SER A 577 -23.87 -12.08 17.06
N LEU A 578 -24.10 -12.96 18.03
CA LEU A 578 -24.01 -14.40 17.86
C LEU A 578 -25.16 -14.98 17.02
N ALA A 579 -26.34 -14.37 17.03
CA ALA A 579 -27.43 -14.77 16.15
C ALA A 579 -27.08 -14.54 14.66
N LEU A 580 -26.36 -13.44 14.37
CA LEU A 580 -25.90 -13.10 13.02
C LEU A 580 -24.64 -13.87 12.61
N ASN A 581 -23.75 -14.18 13.55
CA ASN A 581 -22.52 -14.91 13.30
C ASN A 581 -22.21 -15.92 14.44
N PRO A 582 -22.90 -17.07 14.47
CA PRO A 582 -22.80 -18.02 15.58
C PRO A 582 -21.45 -18.72 15.66
N GLY A 583 -20.71 -18.78 14.55
CA GLY A 583 -19.40 -19.43 14.47
C GLY A 583 -18.23 -18.56 14.96
N ASN A 584 -18.45 -17.32 15.40
CA ASN A 584 -17.35 -16.44 15.82
C ASN A 584 -16.79 -16.87 17.20
N PRO A 585 -15.55 -17.40 17.28
CA PRO A 585 -15.02 -17.96 18.51
C PRO A 585 -14.75 -16.88 19.58
N SER A 586 -14.31 -15.68 19.18
CA SER A 586 -14.10 -14.54 20.06
C SER A 586 -15.38 -14.11 20.77
N ASN A 587 -16.49 -13.98 20.04
CA ASN A 587 -17.79 -13.60 20.63
C ASN A 587 -18.39 -14.72 21.49
N ARG A 588 -18.14 -15.99 21.15
CA ARG A 588 -18.51 -17.13 22.00
C ARG A 588 -17.73 -17.12 23.32
N LEU A 589 -16.44 -16.77 23.28
CA LEU A 589 -15.63 -16.58 24.49
C LEU A 589 -16.18 -15.43 25.36
N LYS A 590 -16.45 -14.27 24.75
CA LYS A 590 -17.10 -13.14 25.44
C LYS A 590 -18.43 -13.53 26.05
N TRP A 591 -19.24 -14.33 25.35
CA TRP A 591 -20.53 -14.81 25.85
C TRP A 591 -20.35 -15.70 27.07
N ALA A 592 -19.43 -16.66 27.00
CA ALA A 592 -19.12 -17.52 28.15
C ALA A 592 -18.64 -16.72 29.36
N GLN A 593 -17.88 -15.63 29.16
CA GLN A 593 -17.50 -14.70 30.23
C GLN A 593 -18.71 -14.00 30.85
N LEU A 594 -19.63 -13.46 30.04
CA LEU A 594 -20.85 -12.82 30.56
C LEU A 594 -21.77 -13.80 31.30
N VAL A 595 -21.84 -15.06 30.87
CA VAL A 595 -22.58 -16.15 31.55
C VAL A 595 -21.89 -16.54 32.87
N LEU A 596 -20.56 -16.51 32.92
CA LEU A 596 -19.83 -16.75 34.16
C LEU A 596 -20.09 -15.63 35.17
N ILE A 597 -20.09 -14.38 34.70
CA ILE A 597 -20.34 -13.18 35.51
C ILE A 597 -21.78 -13.15 36.05
N SER A 598 -22.76 -13.70 35.33
CA SER A 598 -24.15 -13.82 35.81
C SER A 598 -24.35 -14.91 36.87
N GLY A 599 -23.30 -15.66 37.22
CA GLY A 599 -23.35 -16.76 38.19
C GLY A 599 -23.76 -18.11 37.61
N GLU A 600 -23.96 -18.23 36.29
CA GLU A 600 -24.37 -19.46 35.61
C GLU A 600 -23.15 -20.35 35.29
N ARG A 601 -22.38 -20.70 36.33
CA ARG A 601 -21.05 -21.33 36.21
C ARG A 601 -21.03 -22.60 35.36
N GLU A 602 -21.94 -23.53 35.59
CA GLU A 602 -22.00 -24.80 34.86
C GLU A 602 -22.26 -24.60 33.36
N GLN A 603 -23.04 -23.57 32.99
CA GLN A 603 -23.26 -23.24 31.60
C GLN A 603 -22.03 -22.58 30.99
N ALA A 604 -21.41 -21.63 31.71
CA ALA A 604 -20.19 -20.97 31.25
C ALA A 604 -19.06 -21.98 31.01
N LEU A 605 -18.82 -22.92 31.93
CA LEU A 605 -17.77 -23.94 31.80
C LEU A 605 -18.01 -24.87 30.60
N ARG A 606 -19.27 -25.22 30.30
CA ARG A 606 -19.60 -25.98 29.09
C ARG A 606 -19.22 -25.22 27.83
N LEU A 607 -19.62 -23.94 27.76
CA LEU A 607 -19.30 -23.07 26.61
C LEU A 607 -17.78 -22.88 26.43
N LEU A 608 -17.03 -22.71 27.52
CA LEU A 608 -15.57 -22.57 27.47
C LEU A 608 -14.90 -23.86 26.95
N ARG A 609 -15.36 -25.04 27.37
CA ARG A 609 -14.79 -26.32 26.88
C ARG A 609 -14.99 -26.51 25.38
N GLU A 610 -16.09 -26.03 24.82
CA GLU A 610 -16.33 -26.07 23.36
C GLU A 610 -15.32 -25.24 22.56
N LEU A 611 -14.62 -24.28 23.20
CA LEU A 611 -13.68 -23.39 22.54
C LEU A 611 -12.23 -23.92 22.50
N GLN A 612 -11.93 -25.05 23.14
CA GLN A 612 -10.55 -25.57 23.25
C GLN A 612 -9.91 -25.93 21.90
N GLY A 613 -10.74 -26.27 20.89
CA GLY A 613 -10.29 -26.59 19.53
C GLY A 613 -10.41 -25.44 18.53
N GLU A 614 -10.90 -24.27 18.97
CA GLU A 614 -11.17 -23.14 18.08
C GLU A 614 -9.93 -22.29 17.82
N ASN A 615 -9.96 -21.58 16.69
CA ASN A 615 -8.90 -20.64 16.34
C ASN A 615 -9.10 -19.31 17.11
N LEU A 616 -8.39 -19.17 18.23
CA LEU A 616 -8.37 -17.98 19.09
C LEU A 616 -7.00 -17.30 18.99
N SER A 617 -6.95 -15.99 19.19
CA SER A 617 -5.70 -15.27 19.36
C SER A 617 -4.95 -15.76 20.61
N ALA A 618 -3.66 -15.43 20.73
CA ALA A 618 -2.86 -15.84 21.88
C ALA A 618 -3.46 -15.34 23.21
N ASP A 619 -3.92 -14.09 23.25
CA ASP A 619 -4.53 -13.48 24.44
C ASP A 619 -5.89 -14.12 24.78
N GLU A 620 -6.71 -14.41 23.76
CA GLU A 620 -8.00 -15.10 23.97
C GLU A 620 -7.79 -16.55 24.44
N ARG A 621 -6.77 -17.23 23.91
CA ARG A 621 -6.42 -18.59 24.33
C ARG A 621 -5.86 -18.59 25.75
N GLN A 622 -5.06 -17.60 26.12
CA GLN A 622 -4.63 -17.40 27.51
C GLN A 622 -5.85 -17.17 28.42
N THR A 623 -6.74 -16.25 28.03
CA THR A 623 -7.98 -15.95 28.76
C THR A 623 -8.84 -17.21 28.94
N LEU A 624 -9.01 -18.01 27.88
CA LEU A 624 -9.75 -19.26 27.93
C LEU A 624 -9.13 -20.24 28.96
N ASN A 625 -7.80 -20.39 28.94
CA ASN A 625 -7.10 -21.28 29.86
C ASN A 625 -7.22 -20.80 31.32
N GLU A 626 -7.12 -19.49 31.57
CA GLU A 626 -7.30 -18.90 32.89
C GLU A 626 -8.71 -19.14 33.45
N LEU A 627 -9.74 -18.94 32.61
CA LEU A 627 -11.14 -19.16 33.00
C LEU A 627 -11.46 -20.64 33.28
N LEU A 628 -10.85 -21.57 32.52
CA LEU A 628 -10.99 -23.00 32.76
C LEU A 628 -10.24 -23.48 34.02
N ALA A 629 -9.17 -22.78 34.40
CA ALA A 629 -8.36 -23.09 35.58
C ALA A 629 -8.95 -22.53 36.88
N ALA A 630 -9.77 -21.48 36.81
CA ALA A 630 -10.45 -20.89 37.96
C ALA A 630 -11.47 -21.88 38.58
N LYS A 631 -11.07 -22.50 39.71
CA LYS A 631 -11.86 -23.49 40.51
C LYS A 631 -13.02 -22.91 41.28
#